data_AF-A0A8S0G6L7-F1
#
_entry.id   AF-A0A8S0G6L7-F1
#
_cell.length_a   1.000
_cell.length_b   1.000
_cell.length_c   1.000
_cell.angle_alpha   90.00
_cell.angle_beta   90.00
_cell.angle_gamma   90.00
#
_symmetry.space_group_name_H-M   'P 1'
#
loop_
_entity.id
_entity.type
_entity.pdbx_description
1 polymer ?
#
loop_
_entity_poly.entity_id
_entity_poly.type
_entity_poly.pdbx_seq_one_letter_code
_entity_poly.pdbx_strand_id
1 'polypeptide(L)'
;MVSTSAKVWVPFSTFLYGSDMTQHWHIAGLEPTQVVGLLAVAWMILVTVVASKGINKIARITAVGGIAVMCLNLVLLLVSITILLLNGGHFAQDINFLASPNPGYQSGLAMLSFVVFAIFAYGGIEAVGGLVDKTENPEKNFAKGIVFAAIVISIGYYTKA
;
A
#
# COMPACT_ATOMS: atom_id res chain seq x y z
N MET A 1 6.94 6.75 -10.26
CA MET A 1 5.87 7.78 -10.21
C MET A 1 4.70 7.49 -11.16
N VAL A 2 4.94 7.06 -12.41
CA VAL A 2 3.88 6.54 -13.29
C VAL A 2 3.20 5.31 -12.66
N SER A 3 3.98 4.39 -12.09
CA SER A 3 3.48 3.25 -11.32
C SER A 3 2.64 3.64 -10.09
N THR A 4 2.98 4.74 -9.41
CA THR A 4 2.21 5.29 -8.29
C THR A 4 0.87 5.85 -8.77
N SER A 5 0.85 6.51 -9.92
CA SER A 5 -0.38 7.02 -10.51
C SER A 5 -1.30 5.88 -10.96
N ALA A 6 -0.76 4.81 -11.53
CA ALA A 6 -1.54 3.60 -11.82
C ALA A 6 -2.17 3.00 -10.56
N LYS A 7 -1.44 2.97 -9.43
CA LYS A 7 -1.97 2.54 -8.12
C LYS A 7 -3.09 3.44 -7.57
N VAL A 8 -3.25 4.66 -8.08
CA VAL A 8 -4.36 5.56 -7.72
C VAL A 8 -5.51 5.39 -8.72
N TRP A 9 -5.21 5.41 -10.01
CA TRP A 9 -6.23 5.39 -11.06
C TRP A 9 -6.90 4.03 -11.25
N VAL A 10 -6.21 2.91 -11.02
CA VAL A 10 -6.80 1.56 -11.14
C VAL A 10 -7.85 1.29 -10.04
N PRO A 11 -7.59 1.56 -8.75
CA PRO A 11 -8.65 1.47 -7.74
C PRO A 11 -9.76 2.50 -7.94
N PHE A 12 -9.42 3.70 -8.41
CA PHE A 12 -10.41 4.75 -8.67
C PHE A 12 -11.34 4.41 -9.85
N SER A 13 -10.81 3.83 -10.93
CA SER A 13 -11.61 3.34 -12.06
C SER A 13 -12.53 2.20 -11.60
N THR A 14 -11.98 1.27 -10.81
CA THR A 14 -12.74 0.15 -10.25
C THR A 14 -13.84 0.62 -9.30
N PHE A 15 -13.59 1.65 -8.49
CA PHE A 15 -14.58 2.25 -7.61
C PHE A 15 -15.73 2.92 -8.39
N LEU A 16 -15.43 3.64 -9.47
CA LEU A 16 -16.43 4.34 -10.27
C LEU A 16 -17.23 3.43 -11.22
N TYR A 17 -16.56 2.46 -11.84
CA TYR A 17 -17.13 1.65 -12.93
C TYR A 17 -17.31 0.17 -12.56
N GLY A 18 -16.97 -0.24 -11.34
CA GLY A 18 -17.09 -1.62 -10.87
C GLY A 18 -16.07 -2.59 -11.49
N SER A 19 -15.23 -2.12 -12.42
CA SER A 19 -14.18 -2.89 -13.08
C SER A 19 -13.04 -1.97 -13.54
N ASP A 20 -11.86 -2.54 -13.78
CA ASP A 20 -10.70 -1.76 -14.22
C ASP A 20 -10.87 -1.33 -15.69
N MET A 21 -11.27 -0.06 -15.86
CA MET A 21 -11.43 0.56 -17.18
C MET A 21 -10.17 1.28 -17.67
N THR A 22 -9.06 1.29 -16.91
CA THR A 22 -7.84 2.02 -17.30
C THR A 22 -7.20 1.48 -18.58
N GLN A 23 -7.46 0.22 -18.92
CA GLN A 23 -7.03 -0.42 -20.17
C GLN A 23 -7.99 -0.18 -21.35
N HIS A 24 -9.16 0.42 -21.12
CA HIS A 24 -10.20 0.63 -22.13
C HIS A 24 -10.42 2.10 -22.51
N TRP A 25 -9.84 3.03 -21.75
CA TRP A 25 -9.96 4.46 -22.01
C TRP A 25 -9.16 4.88 -23.24
N HIS A 26 -9.86 5.04 -24.35
CA HIS A 26 -9.33 5.64 -25.57
C HIS A 26 -9.87 7.06 -25.65
N ILE A 27 -9.04 8.04 -25.31
CA ILE A 27 -9.38 9.46 -25.46
C ILE A 27 -8.60 10.00 -26.65
N ALA A 28 -9.32 10.58 -27.62
CA ALA A 28 -8.74 11.28 -28.77
C ALA A 28 -7.73 10.45 -29.61
N GLY A 29 -7.94 9.13 -29.73
CA GLY A 29 -7.10 8.24 -30.54
C GLY A 29 -5.77 7.81 -29.88
N LEU A 30 -5.57 8.14 -28.60
CA LEU A 30 -4.41 7.71 -27.83
C LEU A 30 -4.58 6.29 -27.28
N GLU A 31 -3.47 5.55 -27.17
CA GLU A 31 -3.48 4.24 -26.53
C GLU A 31 -3.79 4.36 -25.02
N PRO A 32 -4.42 3.35 -24.41
CA PRO A 32 -4.78 3.38 -22.98
C PRO A 32 -3.60 3.68 -22.05
N THR A 33 -2.41 3.16 -22.38
CA THR A 33 -1.17 3.42 -21.65
C THR A 33 -0.76 4.90 -21.69
N GLN A 34 -0.98 5.58 -22.81
CA GLN A 34 -0.70 7.01 -22.99
C GLN A 34 -1.71 7.87 -22.24
N VAL A 35 -2.99 7.46 -22.22
CA VAL A 35 -4.05 8.15 -21.45
C VAL A 35 -3.76 8.07 -19.95
N VAL A 36 -3.40 6.89 -19.43
CA VAL A 36 -2.98 6.73 -18.03
C VAL A 36 -1.70 7.54 -17.75
N GLY A 37 -0.77 7.62 -18.70
CA GLY A 37 0.41 8.45 -18.62
C GLY A 37 0.09 9.95 -18.48
N LEU A 38 -0.86 10.47 -19.27
CA LEU A 38 -1.29 11.86 -19.20
C LEU A 38 -2.00 12.16 -17.87
N LEU A 39 -2.87 11.25 -17.41
CA LEU A 39 -3.50 11.33 -16.10
C LEU A 39 -2.47 11.29 -14.96
N ALA A 40 -1.37 10.55 -15.11
CA ALA A 40 -0.26 10.57 -14.17
C ALA A 40 0.44 11.92 -14.12
N VAL A 41 0.65 12.59 -15.27
CA VAL A 41 1.23 13.94 -15.32
C VAL A 41 0.29 14.96 -14.65
N ALA A 42 -1.02 14.90 -14.94
CA ALA A 42 -2.01 15.76 -14.31
C ALA A 42 -2.06 15.54 -12.78
N TRP A 43 -2.01 14.29 -12.33
CA TRP A 43 -1.93 13.95 -10.92
C TRP A 43 -0.67 14.50 -10.26
N MET A 44 0.48 14.40 -10.94
CA MET A 44 1.74 14.96 -10.45
C MET A 44 1.66 16.46 -10.24
N ILE A 45 1.12 17.21 -11.21
CA ILE A 45 0.93 18.66 -11.07
C ILE A 45 0.04 18.98 -9.86
N LEU A 46 -1.06 18.24 -9.69
CA LEU A 46 -1.97 18.41 -8.55
C LEU A 46 -1.23 18.17 -7.23
N VAL A 47 -0.54 17.04 -7.09
CA VAL A 47 0.23 16.71 -5.88
C VAL A 47 1.30 17.75 -5.60
N THR A 48 2.03 18.23 -6.62
CA THR A 48 3.01 19.29 -6.46
C THR A 48 2.37 20.59 -5.98
N VAL A 49 1.23 21.01 -6.55
CA VAL A 49 0.50 22.21 -6.10
C VAL A 49 0.01 22.07 -4.66
N VAL A 50 -0.50 20.90 -4.27
CA VAL A 50 -0.90 20.63 -2.89
C VAL A 50 0.32 20.64 -1.97
N ALA A 51 1.44 20.08 -2.41
CA ALA A 51 2.69 20.08 -1.65
C ALA A 51 3.22 21.51 -1.40
N SER A 52 3.08 22.41 -2.38
CA SER A 52 3.45 23.82 -2.24
C SER A 52 2.61 24.60 -1.23
N LYS A 53 1.43 24.11 -0.82
CA LYS A 53 0.54 24.76 0.16
C LYS A 53 0.92 24.50 1.63
N GLY A 54 2.03 23.81 1.88
CA GLY A 54 2.65 23.66 3.21
C GLY A 54 2.40 22.30 3.88
N ILE A 55 3.39 21.85 4.64
CA ILE A 55 3.49 20.49 5.20
C ILE A 55 2.36 20.13 6.17
N ASN A 56 1.82 21.10 6.92
CA ASN A 56 0.76 20.84 7.90
C ASN A 56 -0.55 20.36 7.27
N LYS A 57 -0.90 20.86 6.07
CA LYS A 57 -2.11 20.41 5.37
C LYS A 57 -1.93 18.99 4.82
N ILE A 58 -0.74 18.70 4.30
CA ILE A 58 -0.37 17.37 3.81
C ILE A 58 -0.41 16.38 4.97
N ALA A 59 0.22 16.70 6.10
CA ALA A 59 0.26 15.85 7.28
C ALA A 59 -1.16 15.50 7.78
N ARG A 60 -2.09 16.46 7.79
CA ARG A 60 -3.49 16.20 8.19
C ARG A 60 -4.21 15.26 7.22
N ILE A 61 -4.06 15.45 5.91
CA ILE A 61 -4.67 14.56 4.90
C ILE A 61 -4.06 13.16 4.99
N THR A 62 -2.74 13.06 5.11
CA THR A 62 -2.03 11.79 5.26
C THR A 62 -2.42 11.08 6.56
N ALA A 63 -2.62 11.82 7.66
CA ALA A 63 -3.07 11.24 8.93
C ALA A 63 -4.47 10.62 8.82
N VAL A 64 -5.41 11.31 8.18
CA VAL A 64 -6.76 10.77 7.92
C VAL A 64 -6.67 9.51 7.04
N GLY A 65 -5.85 9.54 5.99
CA GLY A 65 -5.59 8.38 5.15
C GLY A 65 -4.99 7.20 5.93
N GLY A 66 -4.03 7.46 6.81
CA GLY A 66 -3.41 6.46 7.67
C GLY A 66 -4.39 5.81 8.64
N ILE A 67 -5.26 6.60 9.28
CA ILE A 67 -6.32 6.10 10.16
C ILE A 67 -7.30 5.24 9.36
N ALA A 68 -7.71 5.67 8.16
CA ALA A 68 -8.60 4.89 7.30
C ALA A 68 -7.98 3.53 6.94
N VAL A 69 -6.69 3.49 6.58
CA VAL A 69 -5.96 2.24 6.30
C VAL A 69 -5.87 1.35 7.55
N MET A 70 -5.67 1.93 8.73
CA MET A 70 -5.66 1.19 10.00
C MET A 70 -7.04 0.57 10.28
N CYS A 71 -8.13 1.34 10.13
CA CYS A 71 -9.49 0.85 10.29
C CYS A 71 -9.83 -0.27 9.29
N LEU A 72 -9.42 -0.13 8.02
CA LEU A 72 -9.61 -1.17 7.02
C LEU A 72 -8.90 -2.47 7.42
N ASN A 73 -7.65 -2.40 7.90
CA ASN A 73 -6.95 -3.59 8.39
C ASN A 73 -7.63 -4.20 9.62
N LEU A 74 -8.17 -3.38 10.54
CA LEU A 74 -8.90 -3.88 11.70
C LEU A 74 -10.19 -4.62 11.29
N VAL A 75 -10.94 -4.07 10.34
CA VAL A 75 -12.14 -4.72 9.80
C VAL A 75 -11.78 -6.05 9.14
N LEU A 76 -10.73 -6.07 8.31
CA LEU A 76 -10.25 -7.31 7.69
C LEU A 76 -9.89 -8.35 8.76
N LEU A 77 -9.22 -7.93 9.83
CA LEU A 77 -8.86 -8.84 10.93
C LEU A 77 -10.07 -9.44 11.62
N LEU A 78 -11.09 -8.64 11.93
CA LEU A 78 -12.32 -9.14 12.53
C LEU A 78 -13.07 -10.11 11.61
N VAL A 79 -13.12 -9.81 10.31
CA VAL A 79 -13.73 -10.70 9.32
C VAL A 79 -12.95 -12.01 9.20
N SER A 80 -11.61 -11.96 9.12
CA SER A 80 -10.77 -13.16 9.07
C SER A 80 -10.97 -14.06 10.29
N ILE A 81 -11.01 -13.50 11.51
CA ILE A 81 -11.29 -14.26 12.74
C ILE A 81 -12.70 -14.87 12.69
N THR A 82 -13.69 -14.09 12.25
CA THR A 82 -15.08 -14.57 12.16
C THR A 82 -15.20 -15.73 11.19
N ILE A 83 -14.56 -15.65 10.01
CA ILE A 83 -14.52 -16.73 9.02
C ILE A 83 -13.79 -17.96 9.59
N LEU A 84 -12.70 -17.77 10.32
CA LEU A 84 -11.97 -18.88 10.95
C LEU A 84 -12.83 -19.63 11.99
N LEU A 85 -13.60 -18.90 12.81
CA LEU A 85 -14.54 -19.49 13.75
C LEU A 85 -15.69 -20.22 13.05
N LEU A 86 -16.22 -19.65 11.97
CA LEU A 86 -17.27 -20.27 11.15
C LEU A 86 -16.78 -21.52 10.40
N ASN A 87 -15.51 -21.57 9.99
CA ASN A 87 -14.85 -22.74 9.42
C ASN A 87 -14.40 -23.76 10.47
N GLY A 88 -14.82 -23.62 11.74
CA GLY A 88 -14.48 -24.57 12.80
C GLY A 88 -13.00 -24.62 13.17
N GLY A 89 -12.24 -23.55 12.89
CA GLY A 89 -10.80 -23.49 13.12
C GLY A 89 -9.94 -24.08 12.00
N HIS A 90 -10.54 -24.51 10.88
CA HIS A 90 -9.79 -24.93 9.71
C HIS A 90 -9.31 -23.70 8.92
N PHE A 91 -7.99 -23.59 8.76
CA PHE A 91 -7.41 -22.61 7.85
C PHE A 91 -7.91 -22.89 6.43
N ALA A 92 -8.34 -21.86 5.71
CA ALA A 92 -8.81 -22.00 4.32
C ALA A 92 -7.68 -22.42 3.35
N GLN A 93 -6.43 -22.39 3.81
CA GLN A 93 -5.25 -22.74 3.04
C GLN A 93 -4.36 -23.66 3.89
N ASP A 94 -3.93 -24.79 3.31
CA ASP A 94 -3.01 -25.72 3.98
C ASP A 94 -1.68 -25.04 4.30
N ILE A 95 -1.22 -25.20 5.54
CA ILE A 95 0.05 -24.61 6.00
C ILE A 95 1.20 -25.43 5.43
N ASN A 96 1.66 -25.07 4.23
CA ASN A 96 2.86 -25.64 3.62
C ASN A 96 4.02 -24.64 3.71
N PHE A 97 4.99 -24.92 4.59
CA PHE A 97 6.15 -24.06 4.81
C PHE A 97 7.20 -24.11 3.69
N LEU A 98 7.09 -25.09 2.77
CA LEU A 98 8.09 -25.34 1.72
C LEU A 98 7.58 -25.01 0.31
N ALA A 99 6.26 -24.96 0.11
CA ALA A 99 5.66 -24.60 -1.16
C ALA A 99 5.00 -23.22 -1.07
N SER A 100 5.50 -22.26 -1.86
CA SER A 100 4.77 -21.01 -2.07
C SER A 100 3.41 -21.34 -2.70
N PRO A 101 2.29 -20.84 -2.15
CA PRO A 101 0.96 -20.97 -2.75
C PRO A 101 0.87 -20.33 -4.14
N ASN A 102 1.81 -19.44 -4.48
CA ASN A 102 1.91 -18.87 -5.81
C ASN A 102 2.89 -19.69 -6.67
N PRO A 103 2.41 -20.36 -7.74
CA PRO A 103 3.24 -21.19 -8.62
C PRO A 103 4.39 -20.41 -9.29
N GLY A 104 4.30 -19.08 -9.38
CA GLY A 104 5.37 -18.23 -9.92
C GLY A 104 6.60 -18.05 -9.03
N TYR A 105 6.54 -18.43 -7.73
CA TYR A 105 7.60 -18.17 -6.75
C TYR A 105 8.30 -19.43 -6.21
N GLN A 106 8.23 -20.55 -6.93
CA GLN A 106 8.86 -21.80 -6.49
C GLN A 106 10.35 -21.93 -6.81
N SER A 107 10.89 -21.08 -7.70
CA SER A 107 12.32 -21.07 -8.01
C SER A 107 13.10 -20.09 -7.11
N GLY A 108 14.35 -20.41 -6.78
CA GLY A 108 15.22 -19.53 -5.97
C GLY A 108 15.40 -18.13 -6.58
N LEU A 109 15.34 -18.02 -7.91
CA LEU A 109 15.45 -16.76 -8.63
C LEU A 109 14.17 -15.91 -8.49
N ALA A 110 13.00 -16.55 -8.54
CA ALA A 110 11.73 -15.86 -8.29
C ALA A 110 11.61 -15.41 -6.83
N MET A 111 12.08 -16.22 -5.88
CA MET A 111 12.12 -15.84 -4.46
C MET A 111 13.00 -14.61 -4.24
N LEU A 112 14.16 -14.52 -4.90
CA LEU A 112 15.00 -13.32 -4.88
C LEU A 112 14.29 -12.10 -5.48
N SER A 113 13.57 -12.26 -6.60
CA SER A 113 12.75 -11.19 -7.18
C SER A 113 11.65 -10.70 -6.23
N PHE A 114 11.01 -11.61 -5.49
CA PHE A 114 10.03 -11.26 -4.45
C PHE A 114 10.66 -10.46 -3.31
N VAL A 115 11.83 -10.87 -2.82
CA VAL A 115 12.55 -10.14 -1.76
C VAL A 115 12.86 -8.71 -2.20
N VAL A 116 13.35 -8.53 -3.43
CA VAL A 116 13.60 -7.19 -4.00
C VAL A 116 12.29 -6.40 -4.05
N PHE A 117 11.23 -6.96 -4.60
CA PHE A 117 9.91 -6.33 -4.64
C PHE A 117 9.41 -5.93 -3.24
N ALA A 118 9.56 -6.81 -2.23
CA ALA A 118 9.16 -6.57 -0.86
C ALA A 118 9.96 -5.42 -0.24
N ILE A 119 11.29 -5.39 -0.39
CA ILE A 119 12.13 -4.28 0.10
C ILE A 119 11.72 -2.96 -0.55
N PHE A 120 11.51 -2.93 -1.87
CA PHE A 120 11.07 -1.73 -2.58
C PHE A 120 9.65 -1.29 -2.19
N ALA A 121 8.78 -2.21 -1.77
CA ALA A 121 7.44 -1.86 -1.28
C ALA A 121 7.49 -1.07 0.04
N TYR A 122 8.52 -1.30 0.86
CA TYR A 122 8.81 -0.51 2.06
C TYR A 122 9.80 0.64 1.80
N GLY A 123 10.27 0.83 0.56
CA GLY A 123 11.13 1.95 0.19
C GLY A 123 10.42 3.29 0.36
N GLY A 124 11.16 4.31 0.81
CA GLY A 124 10.62 5.64 1.10
C GLY A 124 10.28 5.86 2.57
N ILE A 125 10.29 4.83 3.42
CA ILE A 125 10.23 5.01 4.87
C ILE A 125 11.47 5.72 5.42
N GLU A 126 12.58 5.74 4.68
CA GLU A 126 13.79 6.48 5.07
C GLU A 126 13.53 7.99 5.14
N ALA A 127 12.56 8.49 4.37
CA ALA A 127 12.15 9.90 4.41
C ALA A 127 11.58 10.31 5.78
N VAL A 128 11.09 9.36 6.59
CA VAL A 128 10.63 9.61 7.97
C VAL A 128 11.80 10.01 8.87
N GLY A 129 13.02 9.56 8.57
CA GLY A 129 14.24 9.98 9.26
C GLY A 129 14.49 11.49 9.17
N GLY A 130 14.10 12.13 8.07
CA GLY A 130 14.21 13.59 7.92
C GLY A 130 13.24 14.39 8.80
N LEU A 131 12.29 13.72 9.46
CA LEU A 131 11.34 14.34 10.40
C LEU A 131 11.75 14.14 11.87
N VAL A 132 12.93 13.56 12.12
CA VAL A 132 13.44 13.34 13.48
C VAL A 132 13.55 14.66 14.25
N ASP A 133 14.02 15.73 13.60
CA ASP A 133 14.16 17.07 14.19
C ASP A 133 12.81 17.76 14.50
N LYS A 134 11.71 17.22 13.98
CA LYS A 134 10.33 17.67 14.26
C LYS A 134 9.61 16.77 15.25
N THR A 135 10.27 15.72 15.72
CA THR A 135 9.71 14.78 16.70
C THR A 135 10.00 15.28 18.10
N GLU A 136 8.98 15.31 18.97
CA GLU A 136 9.17 15.66 20.37
C GLU A 136 9.97 14.56 21.07
N ASN A 137 11.09 14.91 21.73
CA ASN A 137 12.02 13.96 22.37
C ASN A 137 12.50 12.84 21.42
N PRO A 138 13.21 13.17 20.33
CA PRO A 138 13.51 12.24 19.24
C PRO A 138 14.29 11.01 19.70
N GLU A 139 15.24 11.17 20.62
CA GLU A 139 16.09 10.08 21.14
C GLU A 139 15.28 8.87 21.66
N LYS A 140 14.09 9.12 22.22
CA LYS A 140 13.23 8.08 22.78
C LYS A 140 11.99 7.82 21.93
N ASN A 141 11.32 8.88 21.48
CA ASN A 141 10.01 8.76 20.84
C ASN A 141 10.12 8.32 19.38
N PHE A 142 11.18 8.69 18.66
CA PHE A 142 11.38 8.24 17.29
C PHE A 142 11.61 6.72 17.24
N ALA A 143 12.54 6.23 18.06
CA ALA A 143 12.84 4.79 18.16
C ALA A 143 11.61 3.99 18.61
N LYS A 144 10.89 4.43 19.65
CA LYS A 144 9.65 3.79 20.10
C LYS A 144 8.57 3.79 19.01
N GLY A 145 8.45 4.90 18.26
CA GLY A 145 7.50 5.02 17.16
C GLY A 145 7.75 4.02 16.04
N ILE A 146 9.01 3.83 15.64
CA ILE A 146 9.39 2.83 14.62
C ILE A 146 9.07 1.42 15.09
N VAL A 147 9.44 1.06 16.32
CA VAL A 147 9.17 -0.27 16.88
C VAL A 147 7.67 -0.54 16.95
N PHE A 148 6.89 0.42 17.42
CA PHE A 148 5.44 0.30 17.48
C PHE A 148 4.83 0.12 16.08
N ALA A 149 5.26 0.92 15.10
CA ALA A 149 4.82 0.79 13.71
C ALA A 149 5.16 -0.59 13.13
N ALA A 150 6.36 -1.10 13.38
CA ALA A 150 6.79 -2.42 12.91
C ALA A 150 5.90 -3.55 13.47
N ILE A 151 5.53 -3.48 14.76
CA ILE A 151 4.63 -4.45 15.39
C ILE A 151 3.24 -4.39 14.75
N VAL A 152 2.66 -3.19 14.62
CA VAL A 152 1.32 -3.00 14.03
C VAL A 152 1.28 -3.49 12.58
N ILE A 153 2.30 -3.19 11.79
CA ILE A 153 2.39 -3.64 10.39
C ILE A 153 2.55 -5.15 10.31
N SER A 154 3.42 -5.74 11.13
CA SER A 154 3.64 -7.20 11.16
C SER A 154 2.36 -7.97 11.46
N ILE A 155 1.58 -7.51 12.45
CA ILE A 155 0.29 -8.11 12.80
C ILE A 155 -0.71 -7.93 11.65
N GLY A 156 -0.83 -6.71 11.10
CA GLY A 156 -1.78 -6.42 10.02
C GLY A 156 -1.53 -7.21 8.74
N TYR A 157 -0.26 -7.47 8.39
CA TYR A 157 0.08 -8.26 7.21
C TYR A 157 -0.16 -9.76 7.41
N TYR A 158 0.09 -10.29 8.61
CA TYR A 158 -0.17 -11.70 8.91
C TYR A 158 -1.64 -12.07 8.71
N THR A 159 -2.57 -11.13 8.89
CA THR A 159 -4.00 -11.36 8.70
C THR A 159 -4.48 -11.31 7.24
N LYS A 160 -3.63 -10.88 6.31
CA LYS A 160 -3.94 -10.84 4.87
C LYS A 160 -3.46 -12.07 4.10
N ALA A 161 -2.63 -12.91 4.72
CA ALA A 161 -2.16 -14.18 4.17
C ALA A 161 -3.15 -15.30 4.50
#